data_AF-S3W1D7-F1
#
_entry.id   AF-S3W1D7-F1
#
_cell.length_a   1.000
_cell.length_b   1.000
_cell.length_c   1.000
_cell.angle_alpha   90.00
_cell.angle_beta   90.00
_cell.angle_gamma   90.00
#
_symmetry.space_group_name_H-M   'P 1'
#
loop_
_entity.id
_entity.type
_entity.pdbx_description
1 polymer ?
#
loop_
_entity_poly.entity_id
_entity_poly.type
_entity_poly.pdbx_seq_one_letter_code
_entity_poly.pdbx_strand_id
1 'polypeptide(L)'
;MKRVEQSNKVRAKILEVSRKLFVSEGYEKATIRRIIDEAGITTGSLYHFFKNKEEILFAIASEVFSEASETAERLAGELDAPVVFALEIGLQLYVIHKKKSIAETYLAAYRTHGVLEMIGQRGAARNALLFGKYNPDFDHEEYLIRTHAFRGMFQALLEEALYVGTIDRNRMVNTALRLGLSTFGVPNEDIEIAVTKTFEILKDKAAEIEVLANDLINLFVNGKTPAE
;
A
#
# COMPACT_ATOMS: atom_id res chain seq x y z
N MET A 1 4.77 -22.37 -24.15
CA MET A 1 3.53 -21.99 -23.44
C MET A 1 3.32 -22.77 -22.14
N LYS A 2 3.19 -24.11 -22.13
CA LYS A 2 2.95 -24.89 -20.89
C LYS A 2 3.93 -24.65 -19.72
N ARG A 3 5.23 -24.50 -20.00
CA ARG A 3 6.27 -24.32 -18.97
C ARG A 3 6.20 -22.95 -18.27
N VAL A 4 5.87 -21.89 -19.02
CA VAL A 4 5.68 -20.53 -18.47
C VAL A 4 4.40 -20.47 -17.64
N GLU A 5 3.34 -21.10 -18.11
CA GLU A 5 2.06 -21.18 -17.39
C GLU A 5 2.20 -21.95 -16.07
N GLN A 6 2.93 -23.08 -16.07
CA GLN A 6 3.25 -23.83 -14.85
C GLN A 6 4.12 -23.00 -13.89
N SER A 7 5.11 -22.28 -14.41
CA SER A 7 5.96 -21.38 -13.62
C SER A 7 5.12 -20.29 -12.93
N ASN A 8 4.20 -19.66 -13.66
CA ASN A 8 3.31 -18.64 -13.11
C ASN A 8 2.35 -19.22 -12.06
N LYS A 9 1.84 -20.44 -12.26
CA LYS A 9 1.01 -21.14 -11.27
C LYS A 9 1.75 -21.40 -9.95
N VAL A 10 3.03 -21.78 -10.01
CA VAL A 10 3.84 -21.96 -8.79
C VAL A 10 4.07 -20.64 -8.06
N ARG A 11 4.45 -19.57 -8.79
CA ARG A 11 4.61 -18.24 -8.20
C ARG A 11 3.32 -17.76 -7.53
N ALA A 12 2.19 -17.86 -8.22
CA ALA A 12 0.89 -17.49 -7.67
C ALA A 12 0.54 -18.30 -6.42
N LYS A 13 0.85 -19.60 -6.40
CA LYS A 13 0.60 -20.46 -5.24
C LYS A 13 1.41 -20.05 -4.02
N ILE A 14 2.69 -19.68 -4.21
CA ILE A 14 3.54 -19.17 -3.12
C ILE A 14 2.91 -17.90 -2.53
N LEU A 15 2.49 -16.96 -3.37
CA LEU A 15 1.87 -15.71 -2.91
C LEU A 15 0.54 -15.97 -2.18
N GLU A 16 -0.33 -16.83 -2.74
CA GLU A 16 -1.61 -17.21 -2.13
C GLU A 16 -1.44 -17.77 -0.71
N VAL A 17 -0.53 -18.73 -0.54
CA VAL A 17 -0.25 -19.35 0.76
C VAL A 17 0.39 -18.35 1.73
N SER A 18 1.31 -17.53 1.24
CA SER A 18 1.97 -16.53 2.06
C SER A 18 1.00 -15.47 2.58
N ARG A 19 0.06 -14.99 1.73
CA ARG A 19 -1.02 -14.08 2.13
C ARG A 19 -1.85 -14.66 3.27
N LYS A 20 -2.29 -15.92 3.12
CA LYS A 20 -3.06 -16.63 4.14
C LYS A 20 -2.31 -16.68 5.46
N LEU A 21 -1.05 -17.14 5.45
CA LEU A 21 -0.23 -17.25 6.65
C LEU A 21 0.05 -15.88 7.31
N PHE A 22 0.35 -14.85 6.53
CA PHE A 22 0.59 -13.50 7.05
C PHE A 22 -0.65 -12.93 7.74
N VAL A 23 -1.83 -13.13 7.15
CA VAL A 23 -3.10 -12.64 7.71
C VAL A 23 -3.55 -13.46 8.91
N SER A 24 -3.40 -14.79 8.88
CA SER A 24 -3.92 -15.67 9.95
C SER A 24 -3.02 -15.71 11.18
N GLU A 25 -1.71 -15.59 11.00
CA GLU A 25 -0.73 -15.87 12.07
C GLU A 25 0.30 -14.76 12.28
N GLY A 26 0.30 -13.75 11.41
CA GLY A 26 1.26 -12.66 11.41
C GLY A 26 2.52 -12.98 10.61
N TYR A 27 3.13 -11.92 10.05
CA TYR A 27 4.32 -12.02 9.22
C TYR A 27 5.49 -12.76 9.88
N GLU A 28 5.72 -12.54 11.19
CA GLU A 28 6.85 -13.15 11.90
C GLU A 28 6.75 -14.68 11.98
N LYS A 29 5.55 -15.22 12.24
CA LYS A 29 5.34 -16.66 12.45
C LYS A 29 5.24 -17.46 11.14
N ALA A 30 5.02 -16.78 10.01
CA ALA A 30 4.90 -17.38 8.69
C ALA A 30 6.29 -17.69 8.09
N THR A 31 6.92 -18.79 8.51
CA THR A 31 8.27 -19.15 8.05
C THR A 31 8.28 -19.65 6.60
N ILE A 32 9.43 -19.54 5.92
CA ILE A 32 9.64 -20.07 4.56
C ILE A 32 9.32 -21.56 4.48
N ARG A 33 9.71 -22.34 5.50
CA ARG A 33 9.39 -23.76 5.56
C ARG A 33 7.88 -24.02 5.55
N ARG A 34 7.13 -23.26 6.34
CA ARG A 34 5.67 -23.40 6.37
C ARG A 34 5.02 -22.99 5.05
N ILE A 35 5.53 -21.95 4.40
CA ILE A 35 5.08 -21.57 3.05
C ILE A 35 5.31 -22.71 2.06
N ILE A 36 6.48 -23.37 2.11
CA ILE A 36 6.82 -24.51 1.25
C ILE A 36 5.87 -25.69 1.51
N ASP A 37 5.70 -26.06 2.78
CA ASP A 37 4.89 -27.20 3.21
C ASP A 37 3.42 -27.00 2.80
N GLU A 38 2.85 -25.82 3.08
CA GLU A 38 1.44 -25.49 2.79
C GLU A 38 1.19 -25.25 1.29
N ALA A 39 2.18 -24.78 0.54
CA ALA A 39 2.08 -24.67 -0.92
C ALA A 39 2.28 -26.01 -1.64
N GLY A 40 2.79 -27.03 -0.97
CA GLY A 40 3.09 -28.34 -1.57
C GLY A 40 4.18 -28.27 -2.64
N ILE A 41 5.18 -27.40 -2.46
CA ILE A 41 6.27 -27.18 -3.42
C ILE A 41 7.62 -27.63 -2.84
N THR A 42 8.68 -27.58 -3.65
CA THR A 42 10.04 -27.84 -3.16
C THR A 42 10.71 -26.53 -2.70
N THR A 43 11.73 -26.66 -1.85
CA THR A 43 12.59 -25.54 -1.45
C THR A 43 13.24 -24.86 -2.66
N GLY A 44 13.73 -25.65 -3.64
CA GLY A 44 14.31 -25.11 -4.87
C GLY A 44 13.29 -24.34 -5.71
N SER A 45 12.04 -24.78 -5.75
CA SER A 45 10.95 -24.07 -6.43
C SER A 45 10.65 -22.72 -5.78
N LEU A 46 10.67 -22.61 -4.46
CA LEU A 46 10.46 -21.32 -3.78
C LEU A 46 11.60 -20.34 -4.09
N TYR A 47 12.85 -20.79 -3.91
CA TYR A 47 14.02 -19.94 -4.14
C TYR A 47 14.27 -19.58 -5.60
N HIS A 48 13.63 -20.28 -6.54
CA HIS A 48 13.58 -19.85 -7.93
C HIS A 48 12.83 -18.52 -8.12
N PHE A 49 11.79 -18.27 -7.32
CA PHE A 49 10.96 -17.06 -7.43
C PHE A 49 11.30 -15.98 -6.41
N PHE A 50 11.65 -16.38 -5.17
CA PHE A 50 11.84 -15.45 -4.06
C PHE A 50 13.07 -15.85 -3.26
N LYS A 51 14.02 -14.94 -3.11
CA LYS A 51 15.27 -15.17 -2.37
C LYS A 51 15.04 -15.28 -0.87
N ASN A 52 14.00 -14.63 -0.36
CA ASN A 52 13.69 -14.58 1.07
C ASN A 52 12.21 -14.23 1.30
N LYS A 53 11.80 -14.21 2.58
CA LYS A 53 10.44 -13.88 3.02
C LYS A 53 10.09 -12.40 2.76
N GLU A 54 11.08 -11.53 2.68
CA GLU A 54 10.90 -10.09 2.43
C GLU A 54 10.47 -9.83 0.98
N GLU A 55 11.07 -10.50 0.00
CA GLU A 55 10.66 -10.40 -1.41
C GLU A 55 9.22 -10.88 -1.63
N ILE A 56 8.77 -11.90 -0.87
CA ILE A 56 7.38 -12.36 -0.88
C ILE A 56 6.45 -11.28 -0.34
N LEU A 57 6.78 -10.69 0.82
CA LEU A 57 5.99 -9.62 1.41
C LEU A 57 5.94 -8.38 0.51
N PHE A 58 7.07 -8.02 -0.10
CA PHE A 58 7.13 -6.92 -1.04
C PHE A 58 6.24 -7.16 -2.26
N ALA A 59 6.26 -8.36 -2.85
CA ALA A 59 5.39 -8.69 -3.98
C ALA A 59 3.92 -8.56 -3.60
N ILE A 60 3.55 -9.07 -2.42
CA ILE A 60 2.19 -8.97 -1.86
C ILE A 60 1.75 -7.52 -1.67
N ALA A 61 2.58 -6.72 -0.99
CA ALA A 61 2.31 -5.31 -0.72
C ALA A 61 2.25 -4.50 -2.01
N SER A 62 3.13 -4.81 -2.97
CA SER A 62 3.19 -4.12 -4.26
C SER A 62 1.92 -4.27 -5.09
N GLU A 63 1.29 -5.44 -5.09
CA GLU A 63 0.00 -5.68 -5.78
C GLU A 63 -1.10 -4.80 -5.16
N VAL A 64 -1.14 -4.70 -3.83
CA VAL A 64 -2.13 -3.89 -3.10
C VAL A 64 -1.91 -2.39 -3.32
N PHE A 65 -0.64 -1.95 -3.32
CA PHE A 65 -0.31 -0.55 -3.62
C PHE A 65 -0.65 -0.15 -5.05
N SER A 66 -0.39 -1.03 -6.04
CA SER A 66 -0.79 -0.77 -7.43
C SER A 66 -2.30 -0.58 -7.54
N GLU A 67 -3.09 -1.52 -6.99
CA GLU A 67 -4.54 -1.47 -7.06
C GLU A 67 -5.11 -0.22 -6.37
N ALA A 68 -4.53 0.17 -5.22
CA ALA A 68 -4.93 1.38 -4.50
C ALA A 68 -4.62 2.65 -5.33
N SER A 69 -3.46 2.71 -5.98
CA SER A 69 -3.09 3.81 -6.87
C SER A 69 -4.00 3.92 -8.09
N GLU A 70 -4.23 2.81 -8.80
CA GLU A 70 -5.11 2.77 -9.98
C GLU A 70 -6.56 3.13 -9.60
N THR A 71 -7.00 2.68 -8.43
CA THR A 71 -8.31 3.04 -7.89
C THR A 71 -8.41 4.54 -7.57
N ALA A 72 -7.39 5.12 -6.94
CA ALA A 72 -7.36 6.55 -6.64
C ALA A 72 -7.38 7.41 -7.91
N GLU A 73 -6.62 7.02 -8.94
CA GLU A 73 -6.64 7.69 -10.26
C GLU A 73 -8.03 7.63 -10.90
N ARG A 74 -8.67 6.45 -10.89
CA ARG A 74 -10.03 6.28 -11.41
C ARG A 74 -11.06 7.13 -10.65
N LEU A 75 -10.92 7.22 -9.32
CA LEU A 75 -11.84 8.00 -8.48
C LEU A 75 -11.69 9.50 -8.70
N ALA A 76 -10.46 9.99 -8.87
CA ALA A 76 -10.15 11.39 -9.18
C ALA A 76 -10.70 11.82 -10.56
N GLY A 77 -10.78 10.88 -11.51
CA GLY A 77 -11.33 11.09 -12.85
C GLY A 77 -10.36 11.82 -13.77
N GLU A 78 -10.07 13.08 -13.48
CA GLU A 78 -8.94 13.81 -14.07
C GLU A 78 -7.69 13.61 -13.19
N LEU A 79 -6.49 13.61 -13.80
CA LEU A 79 -5.22 13.45 -13.07
C LEU A 79 -4.86 14.73 -12.28
N ASP A 80 -5.66 15.05 -11.28
CA ASP A 80 -5.40 16.06 -10.26
C ASP A 80 -4.48 15.43 -9.19
N ALA A 81 -3.17 15.53 -9.42
CA ALA A 81 -2.17 14.79 -8.64
C ALA A 81 -2.28 14.93 -7.11
N PRO A 82 -2.52 16.12 -6.52
CA PRO A 82 -2.84 16.24 -5.10
C PRO A 82 -4.05 15.44 -4.64
N VAL A 83 -5.13 15.43 -5.42
CA VAL A 83 -6.35 14.65 -5.12
C VAL A 83 -6.07 13.15 -5.22
N VAL A 84 -5.34 12.72 -6.25
CA VAL A 84 -4.94 11.32 -6.42
C VAL A 84 -4.14 10.85 -5.21
N PHE A 85 -3.10 11.59 -4.81
CA PHE A 85 -2.32 11.26 -3.62
C PHE A 85 -3.20 11.22 -2.37
N ALA A 86 -4.09 12.20 -2.19
CA ALA A 86 -4.96 12.25 -1.02
C ALA A 86 -5.93 11.06 -0.96
N LEU A 87 -6.46 10.63 -2.10
CA LEU A 87 -7.29 9.44 -2.23
C LEU A 87 -6.49 8.16 -1.96
N GLU A 88 -5.25 8.03 -2.47
CA GLU A 88 -4.38 6.88 -2.19
C GLU A 88 -4.16 6.71 -0.68
N ILE A 89 -3.79 7.79 0.00
CA ILE A 89 -3.55 7.79 1.45
C ILE A 89 -4.86 7.54 2.22
N GLY A 90 -5.95 8.18 1.80
CA GLY A 90 -7.28 7.97 2.39
C GLY A 90 -7.76 6.52 2.30
N LEU A 91 -7.62 5.88 1.13
CA LEU A 91 -7.98 4.48 0.91
C LEU A 91 -7.12 3.53 1.74
N GLN A 92 -5.81 3.77 1.81
CA GLN A 92 -4.91 2.97 2.64
C GLN A 92 -5.30 3.07 4.11
N LEU A 93 -5.52 4.29 4.62
CA LEU A 93 -6.04 4.51 5.97
C LEU A 93 -7.40 3.84 6.16
N TYR A 94 -8.29 3.85 5.17
CA TYR A 94 -9.58 3.19 5.31
C TYR A 94 -9.46 1.67 5.44
N VAL A 95 -8.64 1.03 4.58
CA VAL A 95 -8.46 -0.43 4.53
C VAL A 95 -7.83 -0.98 5.81
N ILE A 96 -6.80 -0.32 6.36
CA ILE A 96 -6.17 -0.76 7.62
C ILE A 96 -7.16 -0.81 8.79
N HIS A 97 -8.18 0.06 8.80
CA HIS A 97 -9.16 0.12 9.89
C HIS A 97 -10.21 -1.00 9.82
N LYS A 98 -10.35 -1.66 8.67
CA LYS A 98 -11.36 -2.71 8.48
C LYS A 98 -10.95 -4.03 9.11
N LYS A 99 -9.65 -4.37 9.10
CA LYS A 99 -9.13 -5.62 9.67
C LYS A 99 -7.75 -5.40 10.28
N LYS A 100 -7.64 -5.68 11.58
CA LYS A 100 -6.39 -5.60 12.35
C LYS A 100 -5.25 -6.39 11.71
N SER A 101 -5.50 -7.60 11.22
CA SER A 101 -4.48 -8.44 10.57
C SER A 101 -3.88 -7.81 9.31
N ILE A 102 -4.66 -7.01 8.58
CA ILE A 102 -4.19 -6.27 7.41
C ILE A 102 -3.29 -5.11 7.86
N ALA A 103 -3.73 -4.35 8.87
CA ALA A 103 -2.93 -3.29 9.47
C ALA A 103 -1.59 -3.80 10.02
N GLU A 104 -1.58 -4.95 10.70
CA GLU A 104 -0.36 -5.58 11.23
C GLU A 104 0.59 -6.01 10.12
N THR A 105 0.07 -6.55 9.01
CA THR A 105 0.91 -6.94 7.88
C THR A 105 1.45 -5.70 7.13
N TYR A 106 0.66 -4.64 7.06
CA TYR A 106 1.10 -3.34 6.52
C TYR A 106 2.23 -2.74 7.37
N LEU A 107 2.11 -2.78 8.70
CA LEU A 107 3.20 -2.38 9.62
C LEU A 107 4.44 -3.25 9.47
N ALA A 108 4.28 -4.57 9.26
CA ALA A 108 5.41 -5.46 9.00
C ALA A 108 6.18 -5.04 7.74
N ALA A 109 5.48 -4.66 6.67
CA ALA A 109 6.10 -4.15 5.44
C ALA A 109 6.90 -2.86 5.70
N TYR A 110 6.43 -2.00 6.61
CA TYR A 110 7.13 -0.77 6.99
C TYR A 110 8.34 -1.00 7.90
N ARG A 111 8.38 -2.11 8.63
CA ARG A 111 9.47 -2.44 9.58
C ARG A 111 10.53 -3.37 9.01
N THR A 112 10.28 -3.99 7.86
CA THR A 112 11.20 -4.93 7.21
C THR A 112 12.16 -4.17 6.29
N HIS A 113 13.48 -4.30 6.52
CA HIS A 113 14.49 -3.45 5.87
C HIS A 113 14.49 -3.53 4.34
N GLY A 114 14.46 -4.73 3.74
CA GLY A 114 14.42 -4.85 2.28
C GLY A 114 13.13 -4.29 1.68
N VAL A 115 11.99 -4.54 2.33
CA VAL A 115 10.69 -4.00 1.88
C VAL A 115 10.65 -2.47 2.01
N LEU A 116 11.24 -1.94 3.07
CA LEU A 116 11.37 -0.50 3.35
C LEU A 116 12.09 0.22 2.21
N GLU A 117 13.20 -0.32 1.74
CA GLU A 117 13.98 0.26 0.64
C GLU A 117 13.17 0.25 -0.65
N MET A 118 12.53 -0.89 -0.97
CA MET A 118 11.75 -1.04 -2.19
C MET A 118 10.50 -0.14 -2.21
N ILE A 119 9.80 0.01 -1.09
CA ILE A 119 8.69 0.98 -0.93
C ILE A 119 9.21 2.41 -1.11
N GLY A 120 10.36 2.74 -0.52
CA GLY A 120 10.98 4.07 -0.66
C GLY A 120 11.25 4.43 -2.11
N GLN A 121 11.93 3.55 -2.85
CA GLN A 121 12.26 3.76 -4.27
C GLN A 121 11.01 3.89 -5.15
N ARG A 122 10.05 2.97 -4.98
CA ARG A 122 8.81 2.99 -5.76
C ARG A 122 7.96 4.24 -5.44
N GLY A 123 7.87 4.59 -4.16
CA GLY A 123 7.18 5.79 -3.69
C GLY A 123 7.82 7.06 -4.24
N ALA A 124 9.14 7.18 -4.22
CA ALA A 124 9.86 8.33 -4.76
C ALA A 124 9.57 8.53 -6.27
N ALA A 125 9.63 7.46 -7.06
CA ALA A 125 9.31 7.51 -8.49
C ALA A 125 7.84 7.94 -8.73
N ARG A 126 6.89 7.40 -7.95
CA ARG A 126 5.47 7.77 -8.03
C ARG A 126 5.25 9.24 -7.64
N ASN A 127 5.87 9.69 -6.55
CA ASN A 127 5.75 11.06 -6.07
C ASN A 127 6.39 12.07 -7.02
N ALA A 128 7.47 11.70 -7.72
CA ALA A 128 8.05 12.52 -8.78
C ALA A 128 7.08 12.72 -9.95
N LEU A 129 6.38 11.66 -10.37
CA LEU A 129 5.36 11.74 -11.43
C LEU A 129 4.18 12.64 -11.02
N LEU A 130 3.73 12.53 -9.78
CA LEU A 130 2.60 13.31 -9.27
C LEU A 130 2.97 14.79 -9.06
N PHE A 131 4.13 15.06 -8.46
CA PHE A 131 4.46 16.38 -7.92
C PHE A 131 5.56 17.12 -8.66
N GLY A 132 6.06 16.59 -9.78
CA GLY A 132 7.10 17.25 -10.57
C GLY A 132 6.72 18.67 -11.03
N LYS A 133 5.44 18.91 -11.33
CA LYS A 133 4.93 20.24 -11.70
C LYS A 133 5.00 21.27 -10.56
N TYR A 134 4.99 20.81 -9.31
CA TYR A 134 5.07 21.66 -8.12
C TYR A 134 6.52 21.94 -7.71
N ASN A 135 7.45 21.03 -8.05
CA ASN A 135 8.83 21.07 -7.57
C ASN A 135 9.80 20.71 -8.71
N PRO A 136 9.98 21.60 -9.70
CA PRO A 136 10.85 21.32 -10.84
C PRO A 136 12.32 21.12 -10.46
N ASP A 137 12.72 21.61 -9.28
CA ASP A 137 14.09 21.54 -8.78
C ASP A 137 14.38 20.29 -7.94
N PHE A 138 13.38 19.46 -7.61
CA PHE A 138 13.60 18.24 -6.84
C PHE A 138 14.24 17.18 -7.72
N ASP A 139 15.41 16.71 -7.30
CA ASP A 139 16.03 15.52 -7.86
C ASP A 139 15.45 14.23 -7.23
N HIS A 140 15.95 13.08 -7.69
CA HIS A 140 15.50 11.79 -7.15
C HIS A 140 15.78 11.67 -5.64
N GLU A 141 16.92 12.15 -5.16
CA GLU A 141 17.31 12.02 -3.76
C GLU A 141 16.35 12.80 -2.87
N GLU A 142 15.96 14.01 -3.27
CA GLU A 142 14.99 14.82 -2.55
C GLU A 142 13.60 14.13 -2.48
N TYR A 143 13.14 13.53 -3.57
CA TYR A 143 11.91 12.71 -3.56
C TYR A 143 12.03 11.48 -2.66
N LEU A 144 13.20 10.86 -2.59
CA LEU A 144 13.45 9.70 -1.73
C LEU A 144 13.41 10.11 -0.25
N ILE A 145 14.09 11.19 0.13
CA ILE A 145 14.09 11.76 1.48
C ILE A 145 12.66 12.06 1.94
N ARG A 146 11.90 12.79 1.11
CA ARG A 146 10.52 13.19 1.41
C ARG A 146 9.56 12.00 1.49
N THR A 147 9.74 11.01 0.62
CA THR A 147 8.99 9.75 0.69
C THR A 147 9.25 9.02 2.00
N HIS A 148 10.51 8.94 2.45
CA HIS A 148 10.84 8.34 3.74
C HIS A 148 10.28 9.13 4.93
N ALA A 149 10.34 10.47 4.88
CA ALA A 149 9.79 11.33 5.92
C ALA A 149 8.27 11.13 6.07
N PHE A 150 7.54 11.20 4.95
CA PHE A 150 6.10 10.94 4.95
C PHE A 150 5.78 9.51 5.42
N ARG A 151 6.54 8.52 4.95
CA ARG A 151 6.36 7.12 5.37
C ARG A 151 6.52 6.94 6.88
N GLY A 152 7.53 7.58 7.48
CA GLY A 152 7.75 7.54 8.93
C GLY A 152 6.58 8.15 9.72
N MET A 153 6.09 9.30 9.27
CA MET A 153 4.87 9.90 9.83
C MET A 153 3.67 8.96 9.68
N PHE A 154 3.45 8.41 8.49
CA PHE A 154 2.34 7.50 8.22
C PHE A 154 2.37 6.26 9.09
N GLN A 155 3.56 5.68 9.30
CA GLN A 155 3.77 4.55 10.21
C GLN A 155 3.35 4.90 11.65
N ALA A 156 3.79 6.05 12.16
CA ALA A 156 3.46 6.47 13.52
C ALA A 156 1.95 6.67 13.70
N LEU A 157 1.26 7.24 12.71
CA LEU A 157 -0.20 7.40 12.74
C LEU A 157 -0.93 6.05 12.68
N LEU A 158 -0.42 5.10 11.89
CA LEU A 158 -0.96 3.75 11.83
C LEU A 158 -0.78 3.00 13.16
N GLU A 159 0.37 3.14 13.81
CA GLU A 159 0.62 2.57 15.14
C GLU A 159 -0.32 3.16 16.20
N GLU A 160 -0.50 4.49 16.19
CA GLU A 160 -1.47 5.17 17.06
C GLU A 160 -2.89 4.63 16.80
N ALA A 161 -3.33 4.59 15.54
CA ALA A 161 -4.67 4.11 15.19
C ALA A 161 -4.93 2.65 15.60
N LEU A 162 -3.90 1.81 15.54
CA LEU A 162 -4.03 0.37 15.74
C LEU A 162 -3.89 -0.06 17.21
N TYR A 163 -2.98 0.56 17.95
CA TYR A 163 -2.58 0.09 19.29
C TYR A 163 -2.99 1.01 20.43
N VAL A 164 -3.19 2.30 20.16
CA VAL A 164 -3.49 3.30 21.20
C VAL A 164 -4.93 3.81 21.04
N GLY A 165 -5.27 4.30 19.85
CA GLY A 165 -6.64 4.64 19.44
C GLY A 165 -7.23 5.86 20.14
N THR A 166 -6.38 6.80 20.60
CA THR A 166 -6.85 7.96 21.38
C THR A 166 -7.14 9.19 20.53
N ILE A 167 -6.54 9.27 19.34
CA ILE A 167 -6.72 10.39 18.42
C ILE A 167 -7.99 10.21 17.58
N ASP A 168 -8.76 11.28 17.44
CA ASP A 168 -9.91 11.30 16.52
C ASP A 168 -9.47 10.97 15.08
N ARG A 169 -10.13 9.99 14.48
CA ARG A 169 -9.74 9.44 13.19
C ARG A 169 -9.85 10.47 12.06
N ASN A 170 -10.92 11.26 12.05
CA ASN A 170 -11.13 12.24 11.00
C ASN A 170 -10.06 13.33 11.07
N ARG A 171 -9.70 13.77 12.28
CA ARG A 171 -8.59 14.70 12.51
C ARG A 171 -7.25 14.10 12.10
N MET A 172 -7.01 12.83 12.41
CA MET A 172 -5.79 12.11 12.00
C MET A 172 -5.66 12.07 10.49
N VAL A 173 -6.68 11.58 9.78
CA VAL A 173 -6.70 11.51 8.30
C VAL A 173 -6.50 12.90 7.71
N ASN A 174 -7.29 13.88 8.14
CA ASN A 174 -7.22 15.25 7.64
C ASN A 174 -5.81 15.87 7.81
N THR A 175 -5.15 15.59 8.93
CA THR A 175 -3.78 16.04 9.21
C THR A 175 -2.76 15.30 8.34
N ALA A 176 -2.88 13.97 8.21
CA ALA A 176 -2.01 13.15 7.38
C ALA A 176 -2.01 13.62 5.91
N LEU A 177 -3.18 13.93 5.36
CA LEU A 177 -3.31 14.42 3.99
C LEU A 177 -2.57 15.76 3.78
N ARG A 178 -2.78 16.72 4.68
CA ARG A 178 -2.11 18.04 4.62
C ARG A 178 -0.60 17.93 4.76
N LEU A 179 -0.15 17.18 5.76
CA LEU A 179 1.29 17.00 5.97
C LEU A 179 1.93 16.27 4.79
N GLY A 180 1.28 15.24 4.24
CA GLY A 180 1.75 14.53 3.06
C GLY A 180 1.93 15.45 1.84
N LEU A 181 0.88 16.19 1.48
CA LEU A 181 0.95 17.12 0.34
C LEU A 181 2.00 18.23 0.57
N SER A 182 2.08 18.77 1.79
CA SER A 182 3.11 19.78 2.12
C SER A 182 4.53 19.21 2.06
N THR A 183 4.70 17.92 2.38
CA THR A 183 6.00 17.23 2.30
C THR A 183 6.49 17.16 0.86
N PHE A 184 5.60 17.21 -0.14
CA PHE A 184 5.94 17.29 -1.56
C PHE A 184 5.71 18.67 -2.14
N GLY A 185 5.80 19.73 -1.33
CA GLY A 185 5.84 21.13 -1.80
C GLY A 185 4.58 21.63 -2.51
N VAL A 186 3.44 20.95 -2.33
CA VAL A 186 2.16 21.45 -2.84
C VAL A 186 1.79 22.75 -2.10
N PRO A 187 1.45 23.85 -2.81
CA PRO A 187 1.05 25.11 -2.16
C PRO A 187 -0.18 24.94 -1.29
N ASN A 188 -0.27 25.68 -0.18
CA ASN A 188 -1.38 25.57 0.78
C ASN A 188 -2.77 25.73 0.15
N GLU A 189 -2.92 26.64 -0.82
CA GLU A 189 -4.19 26.82 -1.54
C GLU A 189 -4.61 25.54 -2.27
N ASP A 190 -3.69 24.92 -3.00
CA ASP A 190 -3.92 23.66 -3.71
C ASP A 190 -4.15 22.49 -2.73
N ILE A 191 -3.49 22.49 -1.57
CA ILE A 191 -3.74 21.50 -0.51
C ILE A 191 -5.20 21.58 -0.03
N GLU A 192 -5.70 22.78 0.29
CA GLU A 192 -7.06 22.94 0.78
C GLU A 192 -8.10 22.55 -0.27
N ILE A 193 -7.86 22.90 -1.55
CA ILE A 193 -8.69 22.47 -2.68
C ILE A 193 -8.68 20.94 -2.79
N ALA A 194 -7.50 20.33 -2.79
CA ALA A 194 -7.35 18.89 -2.98
C ALA A 194 -8.01 18.10 -1.84
N VAL A 195 -7.81 18.52 -0.59
CA VAL A 195 -8.41 17.84 0.55
C VAL A 195 -9.94 18.00 0.55
N THR A 196 -10.46 19.19 0.22
CA THR A 196 -11.92 19.40 0.10
C THR A 196 -12.52 18.47 -0.96
N LYS A 197 -11.97 18.48 -2.18
CA LYS A 197 -12.40 17.57 -3.26
C LYS A 197 -12.32 16.10 -2.86
N THR A 198 -11.24 15.71 -2.17
CA THR A 198 -11.06 14.32 -1.69
C THR A 198 -12.22 13.93 -0.78
N PHE A 199 -12.57 14.76 0.22
CA PHE A 199 -13.69 14.44 1.11
C PHE A 199 -15.05 14.44 0.40
N GLU A 200 -15.26 15.31 -0.60
CA GLU A 200 -16.45 15.29 -1.44
C GLU A 200 -16.55 13.97 -2.22
N ILE A 201 -15.47 13.55 -2.89
CA ILE A 201 -15.41 12.26 -3.60
C ILE A 201 -15.68 11.10 -2.64
N LEU A 202 -15.04 11.11 -1.45
CA LEU A 202 -15.21 10.05 -0.46
C LEU A 202 -16.66 9.95 0.03
N LYS A 203 -17.35 11.08 0.15
CA LYS A 203 -18.76 11.15 0.55
C LYS A 203 -19.69 10.68 -0.58
N ASP A 204 -19.50 11.21 -1.79
CA ASP A 204 -20.40 10.97 -2.91
C ASP A 204 -20.28 9.54 -3.45
N LYS A 205 -19.07 8.96 -3.37
CA LYS A 205 -18.78 7.59 -3.82
C LYS A 205 -18.62 6.60 -2.68
N ALA A 206 -19.20 6.87 -1.50
CA ALA A 206 -19.00 6.04 -0.31
C ALA A 206 -19.28 4.54 -0.52
N ALA A 207 -20.35 4.21 -1.26
CA ALA A 207 -20.69 2.82 -1.58
C ALA A 207 -19.66 2.15 -2.51
N GLU A 208 -19.17 2.88 -3.52
CA GLU A 208 -18.13 2.41 -4.43
C GLU A 208 -16.81 2.18 -3.67
N ILE A 209 -16.43 3.12 -2.79
CA ILE A 209 -15.24 3.01 -1.95
C ILE A 209 -15.32 1.83 -1.00
N GLU A 210 -16.51 1.53 -0.46
CA GLU A 210 -16.69 0.34 0.37
C GLU A 210 -16.43 -0.95 -0.41
N VAL A 211 -16.91 -1.04 -1.65
CA VAL A 211 -16.62 -2.18 -2.53
C VAL A 211 -15.13 -2.26 -2.80
N LEU A 212 -14.51 -1.16 -3.21
CA LEU A 212 -13.07 -1.09 -3.51
C LEU A 212 -12.20 -1.45 -2.31
N ALA A 213 -12.58 -1.01 -1.11
CA ALA A 213 -11.88 -1.37 0.11
C ALA A 213 -11.99 -2.88 0.38
N ASN A 214 -13.17 -3.47 0.17
CA ASN A 214 -13.36 -4.91 0.29
C ASN A 214 -12.58 -5.68 -0.77
N ASP A 215 -12.44 -5.14 -1.98
CA ASP A 215 -11.64 -5.72 -3.06
C ASP A 215 -10.15 -5.68 -2.73
N LEU A 216 -9.65 -4.56 -2.20
CA LEU A 216 -8.28 -4.44 -1.70
C LEU A 216 -8.02 -5.41 -0.54
N ILE A 217 -8.97 -5.56 0.38
CA ILE A 217 -8.92 -6.56 1.46
C ILE A 217 -8.89 -7.97 0.88
N ASN A 218 -9.70 -8.25 -0.14
CA ASN A 218 -9.76 -9.56 -0.78
C ASN A 218 -8.48 -9.85 -1.56
N LEU A 219 -7.92 -8.87 -2.26
CA LEU A 219 -6.61 -8.95 -2.89
C LEU A 219 -5.53 -9.23 -1.85
N PHE A 220 -5.59 -8.54 -0.70
CA PHE A 220 -4.68 -8.76 0.41
C PHE A 220 -4.71 -10.20 0.91
N VAL A 221 -5.91 -10.72 1.17
CA VAL A 221 -6.14 -12.01 1.83
C VAL A 221 -6.06 -13.20 0.87
N ASN A 222 -6.63 -13.05 -0.32
CA ASN A 222 -6.86 -14.13 -1.28
C ASN A 222 -6.08 -13.97 -2.59
N GLY A 223 -5.46 -12.81 -2.83
CA GLY A 223 -4.70 -12.55 -4.06
C GLY A 223 -5.57 -12.38 -5.31
N LYS A 224 -6.83 -11.97 -5.15
CA LYS A 224 -7.79 -11.75 -6.24
C LYS A 224 -8.57 -10.46 -6.02
N THR A 225 -8.81 -9.70 -7.07
CA THR A 225 -9.92 -8.73 -7.12
C THR A 225 -11.16 -9.47 -7.63
N PRO A 226 -12.41 -9.14 -7.21
CA PRO A 226 -13.60 -9.88 -7.65
C PRO A 226 -13.90 -9.82 -9.14
N ALA A 227 -13.16 -9.01 -9.90
CA ALA A 227 -13.28 -8.87 -11.35
C ALA A 227 -12.45 -9.91 -12.15
N GLU A 228 -11.71 -10.81 -11.49
CA GLU A 228 -10.94 -11.92 -12.11
C GLU A 228 -11.54 -13.31 -11.83
#